data_AF-A0A3B8PYJ6-F1
#
_entry.id   AF-A0A3B8PYJ6-F1
#
_cell.length_a   1.000
_cell.length_b   1.000
_cell.length_c   1.000
_cell.angle_alpha   90.00
_cell.angle_beta   90.00
_cell.angle_gamma   90.00
#
_symmetry.space_group_name_H-M   'P 1'
#
loop_
_entity.id
_entity.type
_entity.pdbx_description
1 polymer ?
#
loop_
_entity_poly.entity_id
_entity_poly.type
_entity_poly.pdbx_seq_one_letter_code
_entity_poly.pdbx_strand_id
1 'polypeptide(L)'
;SSDLGGGRLSGGIDFVFPNGWVLPPGKLAVAIRNRTAFEARYGTGRPVAGEFSGALANEGDRIHLLAPSGRTLSRFRYDDTPPWTPWADGVGRSLTLVQSQEVIDPANPHHWRPSVTAGGTPGWEEGVPFRGDPAIDDDADGLSAVAEYFLGTSDQDSNSGPNQAPKLTWGFGGGLVLTLNHPLEADQAEAFWETSADLESWEAVPDWLEPESRLGGGTETLLWQTGSLEDSSRFYRLHFRLR
;
A
#
# COMPACT_ATOMS: atom_id res chain seq x y z
N SER A 1 13.37 -16.18 -12.64
CA SER A 1 13.86 -14.99 -13.36
C SER A 1 13.02 -14.82 -14.60
N SER A 2 12.74 -13.58 -15.00
CA SER A 2 11.95 -13.29 -16.20
C SER A 2 12.85 -12.63 -17.24
N ASP A 3 12.89 -13.17 -18.45
CA ASP A 3 13.54 -12.53 -19.60
C ASP A 3 12.63 -11.42 -20.11
N LEU A 4 13.07 -10.17 -19.98
CA LEU A 4 12.37 -9.01 -20.52
C LEU A 4 13.14 -8.40 -21.71
N GLY A 5 14.19 -9.03 -22.21
CA GLY A 5 15.01 -8.47 -23.28
C GLY A 5 14.21 -8.24 -24.57
N GLY A 6 14.09 -6.98 -25.01
CA GLY A 6 13.20 -6.59 -26.11
C GLY A 6 11.73 -6.40 -25.73
N GLY A 7 11.37 -6.62 -24.45
CA GLY A 7 10.09 -6.23 -23.88
C GLY A 7 9.96 -4.71 -23.82
N ARG A 8 8.74 -4.22 -23.58
CA ARG A 8 8.43 -2.79 -23.71
C ARG A 8 7.52 -2.29 -22.58
N LEU A 9 7.87 -1.15 -22.00
CA LEU A 9 6.94 -0.30 -21.26
C LEU A 9 6.35 0.72 -22.25
N SER A 10 5.02 0.76 -22.35
CA SER A 10 4.30 1.65 -23.27
C SER A 10 3.08 2.29 -22.60
N GLY A 11 2.53 3.33 -23.23
CA GLY A 11 1.40 4.12 -22.73
C GLY A 11 1.75 5.60 -22.78
N GLY A 12 1.77 6.27 -21.63
CA GLY A 12 2.31 7.64 -21.51
C GLY A 12 3.82 7.77 -21.73
N ILE A 13 4.54 6.66 -21.54
CA ILE A 13 5.98 6.56 -21.77
C ILE A 13 6.28 5.49 -22.80
N ASP A 14 7.50 5.52 -23.33
CA ASP A 14 8.00 4.50 -24.23
C ASP A 14 9.43 4.08 -23.87
N PHE A 15 9.60 2.80 -23.56
CA PHE A 15 10.90 2.21 -23.23
C PHE A 15 10.96 0.76 -23.66
N VAL A 16 12.06 0.38 -24.32
CA VAL A 16 12.37 -1.00 -24.68
C VAL A 16 13.54 -1.48 -23.85
N PHE A 17 13.35 -2.60 -23.16
CA PHE A 17 14.41 -3.24 -22.40
C PHE A 17 15.54 -3.69 -23.34
N PRO A 18 16.82 -3.48 -23.00
CA PRO A 18 17.94 -3.96 -23.79
C PRO A 18 17.87 -5.46 -24.06
N ASN A 19 18.39 -5.92 -25.20
CA ASN A 19 18.42 -7.35 -25.51
C ASN A 19 19.20 -8.14 -24.44
N GLY A 20 18.69 -9.32 -24.08
CA GLY A 20 19.30 -10.19 -23.05
C GLY A 20 19.11 -9.70 -21.61
N TRP A 21 18.25 -8.70 -21.39
CA TRP A 21 17.96 -8.20 -20.04
C TRP A 21 17.08 -9.18 -19.26
N VAL A 22 17.50 -9.49 -18.03
CA VAL A 22 16.83 -10.47 -17.16
C VAL A 22 16.55 -9.84 -15.80
N LEU A 23 15.32 -9.98 -15.31
CA LEU A 23 14.96 -9.64 -13.93
C LEU A 23 15.07 -10.88 -13.04
N PRO A 24 16.00 -10.90 -12.06
CA PRO A 24 16.00 -11.97 -11.06
C PRO A 24 14.74 -11.93 -10.18
N PRO A 25 14.31 -13.06 -9.60
CA PRO A 25 13.19 -13.08 -8.65
C PRO A 25 13.42 -12.12 -7.48
N GLY A 26 12.38 -11.39 -7.08
CA GLY A 26 12.43 -10.44 -5.97
C GLY A 26 13.38 -9.27 -6.17
N LYS A 27 13.77 -8.97 -7.42
CA LYS A 27 14.56 -7.79 -7.77
C LYS A 27 13.72 -6.79 -8.55
N LEU A 28 14.12 -5.53 -8.44
CA LEU A 28 13.50 -4.39 -9.09
C LEU A 28 14.36 -3.86 -10.23
N ALA A 29 13.71 -3.19 -11.16
CA ALA A 29 14.34 -2.48 -12.26
C ALA A 29 13.72 -1.10 -12.43
N VAL A 30 14.55 -0.11 -12.75
CA VAL A 30 14.11 1.28 -12.83
C VAL A 30 14.28 1.78 -14.26
N ALA A 31 13.17 2.12 -14.91
CA ALA A 31 13.18 2.93 -16.12
C ALA A 31 13.05 4.41 -15.72
N ILE A 32 13.89 5.27 -16.29
CA ILE A 32 13.99 6.68 -15.87
C ILE A 32 13.85 7.62 -17.07
N ARG A 33 13.57 8.91 -16.84
CA ARG A 33 13.49 9.89 -17.95
C ARG A 33 14.84 10.49 -18.33
N ASN A 34 15.71 10.68 -17.34
CA ASN A 34 17.02 11.31 -17.50
C ASN A 34 17.98 10.80 -16.41
N ARG A 35 19.06 10.15 -16.84
CA ARG A 35 20.07 9.53 -15.99
C ARG A 35 20.82 10.53 -15.15
N THR A 36 21.30 11.61 -15.75
CA THR A 36 22.06 12.64 -15.03
C THR A 36 21.25 13.23 -13.88
N ALA A 37 19.98 13.60 -14.14
CA ALA A 37 19.09 14.16 -13.12
C ALA A 37 18.72 13.10 -12.05
N PHE A 38 18.48 11.86 -12.46
CA PHE A 38 18.18 10.76 -11.56
C PHE A 38 19.35 10.47 -10.61
N GLU A 39 20.57 10.32 -11.14
CA GLU A 39 21.77 10.04 -10.35
C GLU A 39 22.16 11.22 -9.46
N ALA A 40 21.91 12.46 -9.90
CA ALA A 40 22.07 13.64 -9.05
C ALA A 40 21.12 13.64 -7.84
N ARG A 41 19.92 13.06 -7.96
CA ARG A 41 18.93 13.00 -6.88
C ARG A 41 19.06 11.76 -5.99
N TYR A 42 19.29 10.59 -6.58
CA TYR A 42 19.23 9.29 -5.87
C TYR A 42 20.58 8.60 -5.72
N GLY A 43 21.66 9.21 -6.23
CA GLY A 43 22.99 8.62 -6.31
C GLY A 43 23.13 7.60 -7.45
N THR A 44 24.36 7.08 -7.59
CA THR A 44 24.67 6.01 -8.54
C THR A 44 24.40 4.62 -7.92
N GLY A 45 24.38 3.57 -8.75
CA GLY A 45 24.26 2.18 -8.27
C GLY A 45 22.83 1.64 -8.13
N ARG A 46 21.80 2.42 -8.47
CA ARG A 46 20.42 1.92 -8.62
C ARG A 46 20.32 0.97 -9.82
N PRO A 47 19.40 -0.02 -9.83
CA PRO A 47 19.22 -0.97 -10.93
C PRO A 47 18.49 -0.32 -12.13
N VAL A 48 19.12 0.69 -12.73
CA VAL A 48 18.56 1.44 -13.85
C VAL A 48 18.63 0.60 -15.12
N ALA A 49 17.46 0.22 -15.65
CA ALA A 49 17.33 -0.53 -16.90
C ALA A 49 17.59 0.33 -18.13
N GLY A 50 17.20 1.61 -18.10
CA GLY A 50 17.44 2.55 -19.19
C GLY A 50 16.57 3.80 -19.13
N GLU A 51 16.71 4.65 -20.14
CA GLU A 51 15.94 5.87 -20.28
C GLU A 51 14.69 5.65 -21.16
N PHE A 52 13.54 6.12 -20.69
CA PHE A 52 12.29 6.16 -21.46
C PHE A 52 12.11 7.51 -22.15
N SER A 53 11.32 7.51 -23.22
CA SER A 53 10.80 8.73 -23.84
C SER A 53 9.33 8.97 -23.46
N GLY A 54 8.81 10.17 -23.73
CA GLY A 54 7.48 10.59 -23.29
C GLY A 54 7.46 11.12 -21.86
N ALA A 55 6.27 11.12 -21.26
CA ALA A 55 6.04 11.55 -19.89
C ALA A 55 4.69 11.01 -19.40
N LEU A 56 4.65 10.55 -18.15
CA LEU A 56 3.44 10.18 -17.47
C LEU A 56 2.63 11.42 -17.09
N ALA A 57 1.33 11.42 -17.39
CA ALA A 57 0.40 12.47 -16.98
C ALA A 57 0.23 12.50 -15.45
N ASN A 58 0.07 13.69 -14.86
CA ASN A 58 -0.11 13.81 -13.42
C ASN A 58 -1.51 13.32 -13.00
N GLU A 59 -2.50 13.63 -13.83
CA GLU A 59 -3.93 13.29 -13.65
C GLU A 59 -4.28 11.83 -13.99
N GLY A 60 -3.28 10.99 -14.25
CA GLY A 60 -3.48 9.58 -14.57
C GLY A 60 -3.16 9.20 -16.02
N ASP A 61 -2.51 8.05 -16.18
CA ASP A 61 -2.10 7.51 -17.47
C ASP A 61 -2.15 5.98 -17.49
N ARG A 62 -2.00 5.38 -18.67
CA ARG A 62 -1.90 3.93 -18.84
C ARG A 62 -0.46 3.49 -18.84
N ILE A 63 -0.22 2.36 -18.18
CA ILE A 63 1.03 1.62 -18.22
C ILE A 63 0.77 0.24 -18.78
N HIS A 64 1.55 -0.14 -19.77
CA HIS A 64 1.53 -1.45 -20.39
C HIS A 64 2.93 -2.04 -20.31
N LEU A 65 3.06 -3.22 -19.71
CA LEU A 65 4.28 -4.02 -19.79
C LEU A 65 4.05 -5.15 -20.80
N LEU A 66 4.83 -5.13 -21.87
CA LEU A 66 4.76 -6.07 -22.97
C LEU A 66 5.99 -6.99 -22.94
N ALA A 67 5.77 -8.27 -23.14
CA ALA A 67 6.82 -9.25 -23.42
C ALA A 67 7.49 -8.94 -24.77
N PRO A 68 8.70 -9.47 -25.03
CA PRO A 68 9.38 -9.32 -26.32
C PRO A 68 8.55 -9.82 -27.52
N SER A 69 7.65 -10.78 -27.28
CA SER A 69 6.72 -11.29 -28.29
C SER A 69 5.53 -10.37 -28.60
N GLY A 70 5.42 -9.22 -27.92
CA GLY A 70 4.25 -8.32 -27.97
C GLY A 70 3.08 -8.75 -27.07
N ARG A 71 3.20 -9.84 -26.31
CA ARG A 71 2.16 -10.29 -25.37
C ARG A 71 2.11 -9.36 -24.16
N THR A 72 0.93 -8.93 -23.75
CA THR A 72 0.75 -8.17 -22.51
C THR A 72 1.09 -9.02 -21.28
N LEU A 73 2.04 -8.56 -20.48
CA LEU A 73 2.39 -9.13 -19.18
C LEU A 73 1.61 -8.44 -18.06
N SER A 74 1.47 -7.11 -18.14
CA SER A 74 0.65 -6.32 -17.21
C SER A 74 0.11 -5.08 -17.94
N ARG A 75 -1.07 -4.62 -17.53
CA ARG A 75 -1.67 -3.39 -18.05
C ARG A 75 -2.59 -2.80 -16.99
N PHE A 76 -2.37 -1.54 -16.64
CA PHE A 76 -3.23 -0.82 -15.70
C PHE A 76 -3.27 0.67 -16.05
N ARG A 77 -4.22 1.39 -15.46
CA ARG A 77 -4.29 2.86 -15.48
C ARG A 77 -4.25 3.33 -14.04
N TYR A 78 -3.46 4.36 -13.74
CA TYR A 78 -3.53 5.08 -12.47
C TYR A 78 -4.30 6.40 -12.64
N ASP A 79 -4.70 7.01 -11.54
CA ASP A 79 -5.43 8.27 -11.47
C ASP A 79 -4.95 9.09 -10.26
N ASP A 80 -5.29 10.38 -10.20
CA ASP A 80 -5.04 11.26 -9.05
C ASP A 80 -6.27 11.42 -8.14
N THR A 81 -7.40 10.82 -8.52
CA THR A 81 -8.65 10.85 -7.77
C THR A 81 -8.98 9.53 -7.07
N PRO A 82 -9.75 9.56 -5.96
CA PRO A 82 -10.22 8.37 -5.28
C PRO A 82 -10.90 7.38 -6.25
N PRO A 83 -10.67 6.06 -6.09
CA PRO A 83 -10.02 5.38 -4.95
C PRO A 83 -8.48 5.33 -5.00
N TRP A 84 -7.81 6.01 -5.94
CA TRP A 84 -6.34 6.12 -5.88
C TRP A 84 -5.90 7.03 -4.73
N THR A 85 -4.77 6.71 -4.13
CA THR A 85 -4.27 7.49 -3.00
C THR A 85 -3.88 8.91 -3.44
N PRO A 86 -4.46 9.98 -2.84
CA PRO A 86 -4.12 11.36 -3.18
C PRO A 86 -2.69 11.72 -2.75
N TRP A 87 -2.06 10.89 -1.91
CA TRP A 87 -0.72 11.15 -1.40
C TRP A 87 0.40 10.90 -2.42
N ALA A 88 0.10 10.21 -3.52
CA ALA A 88 1.02 10.15 -4.65
C ALA A 88 0.85 11.35 -5.60
N ASP A 89 -0.14 12.21 -5.36
CA ASP A 89 -0.37 13.44 -6.10
C ASP A 89 0.25 14.66 -5.39
N GLY A 90 1.21 15.31 -6.05
CA GLY A 90 1.73 16.63 -5.66
C GLY A 90 2.64 16.72 -4.43
N VAL A 91 2.56 15.80 -3.45
CA VAL A 91 3.37 15.85 -2.20
C VAL A 91 4.71 15.10 -2.30
N GLY A 92 5.04 14.62 -3.49
CA GLY A 92 6.34 14.04 -3.82
C GLY A 92 6.51 12.56 -3.47
N ARG A 93 5.47 11.85 -3.03
CA ARG A 93 5.52 10.38 -2.90
C ARG A 93 5.17 9.70 -4.24
N SER A 94 5.59 8.45 -4.42
CA SER A 94 5.24 7.65 -5.60
C SER A 94 4.19 6.60 -5.26
N LEU A 95 3.44 6.14 -6.27
CA LEU A 95 2.60 4.93 -6.16
C LEU A 95 3.49 3.69 -6.09
N THR A 96 3.26 2.85 -5.08
CA THR A 96 3.99 1.61 -4.83
C THR A 96 2.98 0.48 -4.71
N LEU A 97 3.16 -0.62 -5.43
CA LEU A 97 2.34 -1.81 -5.24
C LEU A 97 2.63 -2.40 -3.86
N VAL A 98 1.58 -2.76 -3.14
CA VAL A 98 1.69 -3.39 -1.83
C VAL A 98 2.28 -4.79 -1.97
N GLN A 99 3.05 -5.22 -0.97
CA GLN A 99 3.44 -6.62 -0.87
C GLN A 99 2.26 -7.44 -0.34
N SER A 100 2.08 -8.65 -0.86
CA SER A 100 0.93 -9.49 -0.55
C SER A 100 1.29 -10.95 -0.82
N GLN A 101 0.73 -11.84 0.00
CA GLN A 101 0.77 -13.28 -0.21
C GLN A 101 -0.29 -13.75 -1.22
N GLU A 102 -1.32 -12.94 -1.45
CA GLU A 102 -2.34 -13.11 -2.47
C GLU A 102 -1.90 -12.56 -3.84
N VAL A 103 -2.79 -12.73 -4.83
CA VAL A 103 -2.55 -12.27 -6.20
C VAL A 103 -2.79 -10.76 -6.27
N ILE A 104 -1.72 -9.99 -6.45
CA ILE A 104 -1.81 -8.57 -6.72
C ILE A 104 -2.26 -8.32 -8.16
N ASP A 105 -3.40 -7.63 -8.28
CA ASP A 105 -3.85 -6.99 -9.53
C ASP A 105 -3.43 -5.51 -9.56
N PRO A 106 -2.48 -5.11 -10.43
CA PRO A 106 -2.09 -3.71 -10.59
C PRO A 106 -3.20 -2.78 -11.10
N ALA A 107 -4.30 -3.33 -11.64
CA ALA A 107 -5.46 -2.55 -12.03
C ALA A 107 -6.39 -2.22 -10.85
N ASN A 108 -6.21 -2.88 -9.70
CA ASN A 108 -6.97 -2.57 -8.48
C ASN A 108 -6.27 -1.44 -7.70
N PRO A 109 -6.87 -0.25 -7.56
CA PRO A 109 -6.30 0.87 -6.82
C PRO A 109 -5.98 0.56 -5.35
N HIS A 110 -6.74 -0.32 -4.70
CA HIS A 110 -6.49 -0.70 -3.30
C HIS A 110 -5.24 -1.57 -3.09
N HIS A 111 -4.63 -2.05 -4.18
CA HIS A 111 -3.32 -2.72 -4.13
C HIS A 111 -2.15 -1.74 -4.27
N TRP A 112 -2.42 -0.45 -4.27
CA TRP A 112 -1.42 0.60 -4.30
C TRP A 112 -1.42 1.39 -3.01
N ARG A 113 -0.23 1.77 -2.58
CA ARG A 113 -0.01 2.68 -1.47
C ARG A 113 0.98 3.77 -1.85
N PRO A 114 1.01 4.89 -1.12
CA PRO A 114 2.10 5.85 -1.27
C PRO A 114 3.43 5.24 -0.80
N SER A 115 4.54 5.69 -1.40
CA SER A 115 5.89 5.32 -0.98
C SER A 115 6.17 5.76 0.46
N VAL A 116 6.92 4.99 1.25
CA VAL A 116 7.21 5.28 2.67
C VAL A 116 7.87 6.65 2.84
N THR A 117 8.77 7.02 1.92
CA THR A 117 9.48 8.31 1.93
C THR A 117 9.05 9.22 0.78
N ALA A 118 9.06 10.54 1.01
CA ALA A 118 8.96 11.51 -0.08
C ALA A 118 10.17 11.39 -1.02
N GLY A 119 9.92 11.46 -2.32
CA GLY A 119 10.84 11.13 -3.40
C GLY A 119 10.81 9.66 -3.84
N GLY A 120 10.07 8.80 -3.15
CA GLY A 120 10.07 7.36 -3.42
C GLY A 120 11.43 6.70 -3.16
N THR A 121 11.50 5.40 -3.40
CA THR A 121 12.68 4.56 -3.15
C THR A 121 13.11 3.78 -4.39
N PRO A 122 13.38 4.44 -5.53
CA PRO A 122 13.60 3.76 -6.80
C PRO A 122 14.68 2.68 -6.69
N GLY A 123 14.31 1.44 -7.03
CA GLY A 123 15.17 0.27 -7.01
C GLY A 123 15.30 -0.46 -5.68
N TRP A 124 14.50 -0.12 -4.67
CA TRP A 124 14.43 -0.80 -3.38
C TRP A 124 13.01 -1.19 -3.04
N GLU A 125 12.88 -2.32 -2.35
CA GLU A 125 11.62 -2.75 -1.75
C GLU A 125 11.42 -1.99 -0.44
N GLU A 126 10.24 -1.43 -0.24
CA GLU A 126 9.89 -0.65 0.97
C GLU A 126 9.17 -1.48 2.02
N GLY A 127 8.47 -2.55 1.62
CA GLY A 127 7.70 -3.39 2.52
C GLY A 127 8.61 -4.21 3.44
N VAL A 128 8.26 -4.24 4.72
CA VAL A 128 8.85 -5.14 5.72
C VAL A 128 7.95 -6.37 5.75
N PRO A 129 8.42 -7.56 5.32
CA PRO A 129 7.55 -8.72 5.28
C PRO A 129 7.18 -9.19 6.69
N PHE A 130 5.92 -9.61 6.87
CA PHE A 130 5.45 -10.28 8.07
C PHE A 130 6.21 -11.58 8.32
N ARG A 131 6.44 -11.93 9.59
CA ARG A 131 7.13 -13.16 10.01
C ARG A 131 6.44 -13.76 11.22
N GLY A 132 6.35 -15.09 11.24
CA GLY A 132 5.78 -15.83 12.37
C GLY A 132 4.38 -16.32 12.11
N ASP A 133 3.67 -16.65 13.18
CA ASP A 133 2.26 -17.04 13.16
C ASP A 133 1.41 -15.79 13.43
N PRO A 134 0.49 -15.41 12.53
CA PRO A 134 -0.31 -14.19 12.68
C PRO A 134 -1.21 -14.18 13.92
N ALA A 135 -1.53 -15.33 14.50
CA ALA A 135 -2.48 -15.46 15.60
C ALA A 135 -1.84 -15.51 17.00
N ILE A 136 -0.50 -15.57 17.09
CA ILE A 136 0.22 -15.60 18.37
C ILE A 136 0.16 -14.21 19.03
N ASP A 137 0.15 -14.19 20.35
CA ASP A 137 0.32 -13.01 21.21
C ASP A 137 1.41 -13.41 22.21
N ASP A 138 2.67 -13.15 21.85
CA ASP A 138 3.85 -13.68 22.55
C ASP A 138 4.14 -12.90 23.85
N ASP A 139 3.77 -11.62 23.91
CA ASP A 139 3.93 -10.76 25.08
C ASP A 139 2.68 -10.62 25.95
N ALA A 140 1.57 -11.24 25.54
CA ALA A 140 0.31 -11.36 26.25
C ALA A 140 -0.36 -10.02 26.57
N ASP A 141 -0.22 -9.03 25.68
CA ASP A 141 -0.84 -7.72 25.81
C ASP A 141 -2.26 -7.64 25.18
N GLY A 142 -2.67 -8.71 24.50
CA GLY A 142 -3.98 -8.84 23.87
C GLY A 142 -4.00 -8.47 22.39
N LEU A 143 -2.86 -8.09 21.80
CA LEU A 143 -2.70 -7.91 20.36
C LEU A 143 -1.99 -9.12 19.75
N SER A 144 -2.62 -9.71 18.73
CA SER A 144 -1.97 -10.76 17.95
C SER A 144 -0.82 -10.20 17.11
N ALA A 145 0.15 -11.02 16.73
CA ALA A 145 1.30 -10.67 15.90
C ALA A 145 0.91 -9.94 14.59
N VAL A 146 -0.20 -10.30 13.94
CA VAL A 146 -0.67 -9.58 12.75
C VAL A 146 -1.22 -8.18 13.05
N ALA A 147 -1.82 -8.00 14.23
CA ALA A 147 -2.28 -6.70 14.70
C ALA A 147 -1.06 -5.83 15.07
N GLU A 148 -0.09 -6.40 15.79
CA GLU A 148 1.17 -5.75 16.14
C GLU A 148 1.92 -5.28 14.88
N TYR A 149 2.06 -6.17 13.91
CA TYR A 149 2.66 -5.85 12.62
C TYR A 149 1.95 -4.70 11.91
N PHE A 150 0.61 -4.75 11.80
CA PHE A 150 -0.17 -3.68 11.18
C PHE A 150 -0.02 -2.34 11.92
N LEU A 151 0.05 -2.35 13.26
CA LEU A 151 0.15 -1.15 14.07
C LEU A 151 1.60 -0.61 14.18
N GLY A 152 2.59 -1.40 13.75
CA GLY A 152 4.01 -1.07 13.89
C GLY A 152 4.55 -1.25 15.30
N THR A 153 3.95 -2.16 16.07
CA THR A 153 4.33 -2.51 17.43
C THR A 153 5.10 -3.83 17.44
N SER A 154 5.57 -4.24 18.62
CA SER A 154 6.43 -5.40 18.81
C SER A 154 5.74 -6.44 19.67
N ASP A 155 5.44 -7.60 19.07
CA ASP A 155 4.93 -8.84 19.70
C ASP A 155 5.93 -9.51 20.69
N GLN A 156 6.81 -8.73 21.29
CA GLN A 156 7.82 -9.15 22.27
C GLN A 156 7.97 -8.08 23.37
N ASP A 157 7.21 -6.99 23.31
CA ASP A 157 7.24 -5.89 24.26
C ASP A 157 5.81 -5.37 24.46
N SER A 158 5.20 -5.85 25.55
CA SER A 158 3.82 -5.52 25.95
C SER A 158 3.57 -4.03 26.22
N ASN A 159 4.61 -3.18 26.18
CA ASN A 159 4.47 -1.73 26.30
C ASN A 159 4.41 -1.01 24.95
N SER A 160 4.66 -1.71 23.84
CA SER A 160 4.70 -1.15 22.49
C SER A 160 3.28 -0.95 21.92
N GLY A 161 2.37 -1.90 22.14
CA GLY A 161 0.96 -1.90 21.74
C GLY A 161 0.10 -0.74 22.28
N PRO A 162 0.04 -0.50 23.60
CA PRO A 162 -0.99 0.35 24.23
C PRO A 162 -1.07 1.80 23.73
N ASN A 163 0.04 2.38 23.25
CA ASN A 163 0.08 3.77 22.76
C ASN A 163 -0.28 3.91 21.27
N GLN A 164 -0.20 2.82 20.50
CA GLN A 164 -0.58 2.74 19.09
C GLN A 164 -1.94 2.06 18.90
N ALA A 165 -2.54 1.57 20.00
CA ALA A 165 -3.84 0.92 19.99
C ALA A 165 -4.93 1.77 19.31
N PRO A 166 -5.93 1.10 18.68
CA PRO A 166 -7.07 1.75 18.07
C PRO A 166 -7.75 2.76 19.00
N LYS A 167 -7.92 4.01 18.53
CA LYS A 167 -8.61 5.06 19.29
C LYS A 167 -10.02 5.22 18.79
N LEU A 168 -11.00 5.07 19.69
CA LEU A 168 -12.41 5.30 19.41
C LEU A 168 -12.87 6.61 20.06
N THR A 169 -13.49 7.47 19.26
CA THR A 169 -14.00 8.77 19.69
C THR A 169 -15.40 9.02 19.11
N TRP A 170 -16.09 10.03 19.62
CA TRP A 170 -17.36 10.47 19.05
C TRP A 170 -17.11 11.56 18.01
N GLY A 171 -17.63 11.36 16.79
CA GLY A 171 -17.60 12.36 15.73
C GLY A 171 -18.68 13.42 15.92
N PHE A 172 -18.50 14.56 15.26
CA PHE A 172 -19.53 15.59 15.16
C PHE A 172 -20.73 15.04 14.36
N GLY A 173 -21.84 14.72 15.05
CA GLY A 173 -23.02 14.12 14.42
C GLY A 173 -23.46 12.77 15.02
N GLY A 174 -22.84 12.30 16.10
CA GLY A 174 -23.31 11.12 16.84
C GLY A 174 -22.86 9.77 16.27
N GLY A 175 -21.97 9.78 15.28
CA GLY A 175 -21.26 8.59 14.82
C GLY A 175 -19.97 8.33 15.61
N LEU A 176 -19.46 7.10 15.54
CA LEU A 176 -18.15 6.76 16.06
C LEU A 176 -17.07 7.09 15.04
N VAL A 177 -15.94 7.60 15.52
CA VAL A 177 -14.73 7.84 14.75
C VAL A 177 -13.62 7.01 15.34
N LEU A 178 -13.12 6.10 14.53
CA LEU A 178 -11.98 5.28 14.82
C LEU A 178 -10.73 5.87 14.17
N THR A 179 -9.63 5.85 14.91
CA THR A 179 -8.30 6.22 14.41
C THR A 179 -7.32 5.08 14.66
N LEU A 180 -6.64 4.63 13.60
CA LEU A 180 -5.53 3.68 13.65
C LEU A 180 -4.29 4.33 13.05
N ASN A 181 -3.10 3.97 13.54
CA ASN A 181 -1.86 4.25 12.84
C ASN A 181 -1.41 2.96 12.14
N HIS A 182 -0.94 3.11 10.90
CA HIS A 182 -0.46 2.02 10.06
C HIS A 182 0.86 2.46 9.40
N PRO A 183 2.01 1.85 9.74
CA PRO A 183 3.24 2.08 9.00
C PRO A 183 3.07 1.63 7.55
N LEU A 184 3.41 2.47 6.57
CA LEU A 184 3.28 2.13 5.16
C LEU A 184 4.18 0.95 4.74
N GLU A 185 5.20 0.63 5.53
CA GLU A 185 6.05 -0.54 5.33
C GLU A 185 5.42 -1.86 5.81
N ALA A 186 4.39 -1.81 6.67
CA ALA A 186 3.65 -2.99 7.15
C ALA A 186 2.54 -3.42 6.17
N ASP A 187 2.82 -3.36 4.88
CA ASP A 187 1.83 -3.41 3.81
C ASP A 187 1.31 -4.81 3.44
N GLN A 188 1.66 -5.84 4.22
CA GLN A 188 1.15 -7.21 4.05
C GLN A 188 -0.06 -7.51 4.92
N ALA A 189 -0.55 -6.54 5.69
CA ALA A 189 -1.74 -6.70 6.51
C ALA A 189 -2.78 -5.64 6.17
N GLU A 190 -4.02 -5.95 6.49
CA GLU A 190 -5.13 -5.01 6.40
C GLU A 190 -6.02 -5.10 7.63
N ALA A 191 -6.65 -3.97 7.95
CA ALA A 191 -7.64 -3.84 8.99
C ALA A 191 -9.04 -3.76 8.36
N PHE A 192 -9.98 -4.55 8.88
CA PHE A 192 -11.37 -4.52 8.43
C PHE A 192 -12.33 -4.73 9.60
N TRP A 193 -13.58 -4.36 9.40
CA TRP A 193 -14.57 -4.26 10.47
C TRP A 193 -15.82 -5.03 10.14
N GLU A 194 -16.41 -5.54 11.21
CA GLU A 194 -17.73 -6.12 11.18
C GLU A 194 -18.60 -5.50 12.26
N THR A 195 -19.88 -5.39 11.96
CA THR A 195 -20.90 -5.00 12.92
C THR A 195 -21.89 -6.13 13.15
N SER A 196 -22.54 -6.12 14.31
CA SER A 196 -23.56 -7.08 14.66
C SER A 196 -24.65 -6.41 15.49
N ALA A 197 -25.89 -6.87 15.33
CA ALA A 197 -27.02 -6.48 16.18
C ALA A 197 -27.24 -7.44 17.36
N ASP A 198 -26.67 -8.65 17.31
CA ASP A 198 -27.00 -9.78 18.19
C ASP A 198 -25.79 -10.54 18.76
N LEU A 199 -24.55 -10.16 18.38
CA LEU A 199 -23.28 -10.86 18.64
C LEU A 199 -23.13 -12.23 17.96
N GLU A 200 -24.12 -12.67 17.18
CA GLU A 200 -24.11 -13.96 16.49
C GLU A 200 -23.87 -13.77 14.99
N SER A 201 -24.62 -12.86 14.37
CA SER A 201 -24.54 -12.52 12.96
C SER A 201 -23.65 -11.30 12.77
N TRP A 202 -22.56 -11.46 12.03
CA TRP A 202 -21.60 -10.40 11.75
C TRP A 202 -21.64 -10.04 10.27
N GLU A 203 -21.72 -8.76 9.97
CA GLU A 203 -21.73 -8.21 8.62
C GLU A 203 -20.60 -7.20 8.45
N ALA A 204 -19.99 -7.16 7.26
CA ALA A 204 -19.02 -6.12 6.93
C ALA A 204 -19.69 -4.75 7.07
N VAL A 205 -18.96 -3.75 7.56
CA VAL A 205 -19.55 -2.42 7.74
C VAL A 205 -19.76 -1.77 6.35
N PRO A 206 -21.01 -1.45 5.95
CA PRO A 206 -21.41 -1.40 4.53
C PRO A 206 -20.75 -0.32 3.66
N ASP A 207 -20.39 0.82 4.24
CA ASP A 207 -19.93 1.99 3.49
C ASP A 207 -18.80 2.69 4.25
N TRP A 208 -17.62 2.07 4.24
CA TRP A 208 -16.43 2.76 4.72
C TRP A 208 -15.99 3.70 3.61
N LEU A 209 -16.19 5.01 3.82
CA LEU A 209 -15.39 6.01 3.14
C LEU A 209 -13.93 5.58 3.28
N GLU A 210 -13.18 5.61 2.18
CA GLU A 210 -11.72 5.47 2.22
C GLU A 210 -11.22 6.29 3.40
N PRO A 211 -10.49 5.69 4.35
CA PRO A 211 -10.09 6.40 5.54
C PRO A 211 -9.36 7.66 5.11
N GLU A 212 -9.65 8.79 5.76
CA GLU A 212 -8.83 9.98 5.58
C GLU A 212 -7.45 9.63 6.11
N SER A 213 -6.57 9.19 5.20
CA SER A 213 -5.20 8.84 5.53
C SER A 213 -4.47 10.14 5.79
N ARG A 214 -3.82 10.31 6.94
CA ARG A 214 -2.88 11.42 7.17
C ARG A 214 -1.47 10.89 7.18
N LEU A 215 -0.63 11.36 6.27
CA LEU A 215 0.74 10.88 6.19
C LEU A 215 1.72 11.71 7.00
N GLY A 216 2.49 11.04 7.84
CA GLY A 216 3.60 11.64 8.57
C GLY A 216 4.70 10.61 8.83
N GLY A 217 5.95 10.92 8.48
CA GLY A 217 7.09 10.08 8.86
C GLY A 217 7.11 8.64 8.34
N GLY A 218 6.30 8.31 7.32
CA GLY A 218 6.18 6.92 6.81
C GLY A 218 5.01 6.13 7.40
N THR A 219 4.24 6.75 8.28
CA THR A 219 3.01 6.20 8.86
C THR A 219 1.81 6.92 8.26
N GLU A 220 0.75 6.16 7.99
CA GLU A 220 -0.56 6.70 7.70
C GLU A 220 -1.47 6.56 8.92
N THR A 221 -2.23 7.61 9.21
CA THR A 221 -3.31 7.53 10.18
C THR A 221 -4.60 7.27 9.44
N LEU A 222 -5.22 6.12 9.66
CA LEU A 222 -6.48 5.73 9.06
C LEU A 222 -7.65 6.18 9.93
N LEU A 223 -8.59 6.90 9.34
CA LEU A 223 -9.77 7.43 10.01
C LEU A 223 -11.05 6.83 9.44
N TRP A 224 -11.77 6.05 10.23
CA TRP A 224 -13.07 5.52 9.81
C TRP A 224 -14.18 6.09 10.67
N GLN A 225 -15.27 6.46 10.01
CA GLN A 225 -16.40 7.09 10.66
C GLN A 225 -17.69 6.35 10.31
N THR A 226 -18.48 6.03 11.33
CA THR A 226 -19.84 5.52 11.11
C THR A 226 -20.79 6.67 10.80
N GLY A 227 -21.90 6.37 10.13
CA GLY A 227 -23.07 7.25 10.15
C GLY A 227 -23.57 7.49 11.59
N SER A 228 -24.60 8.34 11.72
CA SER A 228 -25.28 8.51 13.01
C SER A 228 -25.74 7.15 13.51
N LEU A 229 -25.36 6.79 14.74
CA LEU A 229 -25.87 5.58 15.36
C LEU A 229 -27.34 5.84 15.74
N GLU A 230 -28.26 5.04 15.21
CA GLU A 230 -29.66 5.04 15.66
C GLU A 230 -29.77 4.45 17.07
N ASP A 231 -30.92 4.61 17.74
CA ASP A 231 -31.23 4.16 19.11
C ASP A 231 -31.15 2.62 19.34
N SER A 232 -30.64 1.86 18.37
CA SER A 232 -30.38 0.42 18.52
C SER A 232 -28.92 0.17 18.87
N SER A 233 -28.68 -0.57 19.96
CA SER A 233 -27.34 -1.00 20.33
C SER A 233 -26.75 -1.90 19.24
N ARG A 234 -25.57 -1.50 18.72
CA ARG A 234 -24.77 -2.27 17.77
C ARG A 234 -23.44 -2.65 18.40
N PHE A 235 -22.92 -3.80 18.01
CA PHE A 235 -21.59 -4.26 18.35
C PHE A 235 -20.66 -4.08 17.16
N TYR A 236 -19.39 -3.83 17.44
CA TYR A 236 -18.35 -3.66 16.44
C TYR A 236 -17.12 -4.45 16.85
N ARG A 237 -16.45 -5.08 15.89
CA ARG A 237 -15.14 -5.68 16.09
C ARG A 237 -14.19 -5.32 14.96
N LEU A 238 -12.95 -5.08 15.35
CA LEU A 238 -11.81 -4.86 14.48
C LEU A 238 -11.12 -6.19 14.22
N HIS A 239 -10.81 -6.47 12.97
CA HIS A 239 -9.99 -7.59 12.57
C HIS A 239 -8.76 -7.12 11.83
N PHE A 240 -7.70 -7.90 11.95
CA PHE A 240 -6.48 -7.79 11.18
C PHE A 240 -6.24 -9.11 10.48
N ARG A 241 -5.83 -9.06 9.21
CA ARG A 241 -5.42 -10.25 8.48
C ARG A 241 -4.26 -9.94 7.55
N LEU A 242 -3.49 -10.96 7.24
CA LEU A 242 -2.54 -10.90 6.14
C LEU A 242 -3.29 -10.89 4.81
N ARG A 243 -2.72 -10.19 3.84
CA ARG A 243 -3.12 -10.19 2.44
C ARG A 243 -1.97 -10.67 1.58
#